data_AF-A0A9W8QNN4-F1
#
_entry.id   AF-A0A9W8QNN4-F1
#
_cell.length_a   1.000
_cell.length_b   1.000
_cell.length_c   1.000
_cell.angle_alpha   90.00
_cell.angle_beta   90.00
_cell.angle_gamma   90.00
#
_symmetry.space_group_name_H-M   'P 1'
#
loop_
_entity.id
_entity.type
_entity.pdbx_description
1 polymer ?
#
loop_
_entity_poly.entity_id
_entity_poly.type
_entity_poly.pdbx_seq_one_letter_code
_entity_poly.pdbx_strand_id
1 'polypeptide(L)'
;MQSTTLRLSAAVLLVVTFISFILAAITLFAGHDAGTLENYAVIKVNTSMAPKAVIELGINQLTGGAISRSTEHKAPRSSNWLDNLSSELRDFFDDIEKNITSAITHGVENFVDEAAAEAKSRFNVSDWYSLHVLSTCQGNYTPNATVSKPGRHTTSCNGDVRHRFNIAEILDQQFQIGTRNVSLGDLDWTDSIRNEINGINDSLYALVILLSIAFGLLGVALFSTAATIVWPARKSLVLATLLATTLAGSIILGASIAVTVQGSKSTRELNRRTDRIGIKTSRGGPFLAIIWTLMALTTIVTVGWQVLKIRFVAYSFDRFSHHFQGSSVRGDSTRPATPSDRPVQLARSKREITPAGSLIRQNSKRKTNVAMPSRDLEHVHSESSSLLHRGQERAQRFFHGFVDFAFQGNILEIAFGLIVAAAFTDLIKSFVSGILMPPISIILPLNKNIEEKFAVLRAGDRSNSTTTQYSTVQQALDDGAVVMAYGSFIYQLVSFTMVGLCLYGVAHIYTLVSHDPIIKFTIKCRYCRKRINEKALRCVNCSSWQDGREDTSS
;
A
#
# COMPACT_ATOMS: atom_id res chain seq x y z
N MET A 1 7.72 -14.95 33.48
CA MET A 1 8.09 -13.59 33.03
C MET A 1 8.92 -13.55 31.74
N GLN A 2 9.81 -14.50 31.43
CA GLN A 2 10.64 -14.44 30.20
C GLN A 2 9.93 -14.82 28.89
N SER A 3 8.89 -15.66 28.90
CA SER A 3 8.11 -15.97 27.69
C SER A 3 7.24 -14.79 27.23
N THR A 4 6.74 -14.00 28.18
CA THR A 4 5.91 -12.81 27.91
C THR A 4 6.75 -11.67 27.34
N THR A 5 8.00 -11.49 27.78
CA THR A 5 8.90 -10.46 27.22
C THR A 5 9.34 -10.79 25.80
N LEU A 6 9.56 -12.08 25.47
CA LEU A 6 9.90 -12.51 24.10
C LEU A 6 8.73 -12.26 23.12
N ARG A 7 7.51 -12.57 23.55
CA ARG A 7 6.29 -12.31 22.76
C ARG A 7 6.04 -10.82 22.57
N LEU A 8 6.28 -10.01 23.60
CA LEU A 8 6.17 -8.55 23.50
C LEU A 8 7.18 -7.98 22.49
N SER A 9 8.45 -8.44 22.53
CA SER A 9 9.45 -8.00 21.54
C SER A 9 9.11 -8.42 20.11
N ALA A 10 8.58 -9.64 19.91
CA ALA A 10 8.15 -10.10 18.59
C ALA A 10 6.93 -9.32 18.07
N ALA A 11 6.00 -8.94 18.96
CA ALA A 11 4.85 -8.11 18.60
C ALA A 11 5.27 -6.69 18.19
N VAL A 12 6.25 -6.08 18.87
CA VAL A 12 6.81 -4.79 18.45
C VAL A 12 7.45 -4.89 17.07
N LEU A 13 8.25 -5.94 16.82
CA LEU A 13 8.85 -6.17 15.50
C LEU A 13 7.79 -6.41 14.41
N LEU A 14 6.68 -7.08 14.73
CA LEU A 14 5.56 -7.26 13.80
C LEU A 14 5.00 -5.90 13.36
N VAL A 15 4.75 -4.99 14.29
CA VAL A 15 4.23 -3.65 13.98
C VAL A 15 5.22 -2.87 13.11
N VAL A 16 6.51 -2.90 13.43
CA VAL A 16 7.55 -2.21 12.63
C VAL A 16 7.69 -2.84 11.23
N THR A 17 7.60 -4.17 11.11
CA THR A 17 7.60 -4.86 9.80
C THR A 17 6.38 -4.50 8.98
N PHE A 18 5.21 -4.35 9.60
CA PHE A 18 3.99 -3.95 8.93
C PHE A 18 4.07 -2.51 8.40
N ILE A 19 4.60 -1.57 9.20
CA ILE A 19 4.85 -0.20 8.75
C ILE A 19 5.85 -0.19 7.58
N SER A 20 6.93 -0.97 7.67
CA SER A 20 7.91 -1.11 6.57
C SER A 20 7.27 -1.67 5.29
N PHE A 21 6.38 -2.65 5.41
CA PHE A 21 5.64 -3.21 4.29
C PHE A 21 4.73 -2.18 3.62
N ILE A 22 4.00 -1.37 4.41
CA ILE A 22 3.17 -0.28 3.90
C ILE A 22 4.03 0.77 3.19
N LEU A 23 5.16 1.18 3.77
CA LEU A 23 6.04 2.16 3.12
C LEU A 23 6.62 1.61 1.81
N ALA A 24 6.97 0.32 1.75
CA ALA A 24 7.40 -0.32 0.51
C ALA A 24 6.28 -0.31 -0.55
N ALA A 25 5.02 -0.60 -0.17
CA ALA A 25 3.87 -0.49 -1.06
C ALA A 25 3.70 0.95 -1.58
N ILE A 26 3.77 1.95 -0.70
CA ILE A 26 3.68 3.37 -1.08
C ILE A 26 4.80 3.75 -2.05
N THR A 27 6.04 3.30 -1.83
CA THR A 27 7.15 3.61 -2.76
C THR A 27 6.95 3.00 -4.15
N LEU A 28 6.33 1.83 -4.22
CA LEU A 28 6.18 1.08 -5.46
C LEU A 28 4.96 1.56 -6.26
N PHE A 29 3.84 1.83 -5.58
CA PHE A 29 2.57 2.21 -6.19
C PHE A 29 2.27 3.72 -6.15
N ALA A 30 3.23 4.57 -5.76
CA ALA A 30 3.06 6.02 -5.84
C ALA A 30 2.75 6.45 -7.28
N GLY A 31 1.69 7.26 -7.47
CA GLY A 31 1.31 7.79 -8.77
C GLY A 31 0.63 6.80 -9.71
N HIS A 32 0.08 5.68 -9.20
CA HIS A 32 -0.65 4.72 -10.04
C HIS A 32 -1.86 5.36 -10.73
N ASP A 33 -2.60 6.21 -9.99
CA ASP A 33 -3.78 6.93 -10.46
C ASP A 33 -3.65 8.44 -10.20
N ALA A 34 -4.36 9.23 -11.01
CA ALA A 34 -4.47 10.67 -10.81
C ALA A 34 -5.02 10.99 -9.39
N GLY A 35 -4.38 11.94 -8.71
CA GLY A 35 -4.69 12.33 -7.33
C GLY A 35 -4.04 11.48 -6.24
N THR A 36 -3.41 10.33 -6.57
CA THR A 36 -2.86 9.42 -5.58
C THR A 36 -1.35 9.57 -5.44
N LEU A 37 -0.89 10.15 -4.32
CA LEU A 37 0.54 10.20 -3.94
C LEU A 37 1.47 10.83 -5.02
N GLU A 38 0.95 11.78 -5.81
CA GLU A 38 1.68 12.44 -6.91
C GLU A 38 2.94 13.20 -6.47
N ASN A 39 2.98 13.60 -5.19
CA ASN A 39 4.12 14.30 -4.62
C ASN A 39 5.38 13.43 -4.49
N TYR A 40 5.22 12.11 -4.56
CA TYR A 40 6.24 11.08 -4.34
C TYR A 40 6.85 10.54 -5.65
N ALA A 41 6.97 11.41 -6.66
CA ALA A 41 7.75 11.11 -7.85
C ALA A 41 9.25 11.05 -7.56
N VAL A 42 10.00 10.21 -8.26
CA VAL A 42 11.46 10.09 -8.21
C VAL A 42 12.11 11.33 -8.84
N ILE A 43 11.64 11.71 -10.02
CA ILE A 43 12.10 12.86 -10.79
C ILE A 43 10.88 13.70 -11.18
N LYS A 44 10.99 15.02 -11.03
CA LYS A 44 9.98 16.00 -11.45
C LYS A 44 10.59 16.86 -12.55
N VAL A 45 9.88 17.02 -13.65
CA VAL A 45 10.30 17.84 -14.79
C VAL A 45 9.27 18.95 -14.96
N ASN A 46 9.73 20.20 -14.93
CA ASN A 46 8.91 21.37 -15.20
C ASN A 46 9.23 21.86 -16.62
N THR A 47 8.21 21.85 -17.47
CA THR A 47 8.26 22.23 -18.89
C THR A 47 7.48 23.51 -19.18
N SER A 48 6.86 24.14 -18.18
CA SER A 48 6.03 25.34 -18.35
C SER A 48 6.74 26.54 -19.01
N MET A 49 8.06 26.66 -18.87
CA MET A 49 8.84 27.74 -19.50
C MET A 49 9.45 27.33 -20.85
N ALA A 50 9.24 26.08 -21.29
CA ALA A 50 9.84 25.57 -22.50
C ALA A 50 9.31 26.26 -23.78
N PRO A 51 8.00 26.49 -23.96
CA PRO A 51 7.49 27.20 -25.13
C PRO A 51 8.09 28.60 -25.26
N LYS A 52 8.14 29.35 -24.16
CA LYS A 52 8.74 30.70 -24.10
C LYS A 52 10.23 30.68 -24.50
N ALA A 53 11.02 29.78 -23.91
CA ALA A 53 12.45 29.68 -24.20
C ALA A 53 12.74 29.30 -25.66
N VAL A 54 11.93 28.40 -26.25
CA VAL A 54 12.07 28.01 -27.66
C VAL A 54 11.74 29.18 -28.59
N ILE A 55 10.68 29.94 -28.30
CA ILE A 55 10.30 31.13 -29.08
C ILE A 55 11.39 32.20 -28.98
N GLU A 56 11.91 32.49 -27.78
CA GLU A 56 13.04 33.42 -27.61
C GLU A 56 14.27 32.99 -28.40
N LEU A 57 14.59 31.69 -28.40
CA LEU A 57 15.69 31.15 -29.20
C LEU A 57 15.45 31.37 -30.71
N GLY A 58 14.25 31.04 -31.19
CA GLY A 58 13.87 31.20 -32.60
C GLY A 58 13.92 32.66 -33.05
N ILE A 59 13.37 33.58 -32.26
CA ILE A 59 13.42 35.02 -32.53
C ILE A 59 14.85 35.54 -32.56
N ASN A 60 15.71 35.11 -31.62
CA ASN A 60 17.11 35.51 -31.62
C ASN A 60 17.86 35.03 -32.86
N GLN A 61 17.52 33.85 -33.40
CA GLN A 61 18.07 33.36 -34.67
C GLN A 61 17.58 34.18 -35.87
N LEU A 62 16.27 34.48 -35.94
CA LEU A 62 15.65 35.26 -37.02
C LEU A 62 16.17 36.72 -37.05
N THR A 63 16.30 37.34 -35.88
CA THR A 63 16.72 38.75 -35.73
C THR A 63 18.24 38.93 -35.69
N GLY A 64 19.01 37.83 -35.77
CA GLY A 64 20.47 37.87 -35.71
C GLY A 64 21.03 38.39 -34.38
N GLY A 65 20.28 38.23 -33.28
CA GLY A 65 20.66 38.67 -31.94
C GLY A 65 20.57 40.18 -31.71
N ALA A 66 19.84 40.93 -32.54
CA ALA A 66 19.72 42.39 -32.42
C ALA A 66 18.92 42.87 -31.19
N ILE A 67 18.19 41.97 -30.51
CA ILE A 67 17.14 42.36 -29.55
C ILE A 67 17.46 42.00 -28.08
N SER A 68 18.34 41.03 -27.79
CA SER A 68 18.56 40.55 -26.41
C SER A 68 19.98 40.83 -25.88
N ARG A 69 20.06 41.72 -24.88
CA ARG A 69 21.27 42.02 -24.10
C ARG A 69 21.41 41.04 -22.94
N SER A 70 21.87 39.81 -23.18
CA SER A 70 22.53 39.00 -22.14
C SER A 70 23.39 37.87 -22.73
N THR A 71 24.70 38.05 -22.61
CA THR A 71 25.77 37.05 -22.46
C THR A 71 25.68 35.72 -23.24
N GLU A 72 26.37 35.74 -24.38
CA GLU A 72 27.47 34.82 -24.74
C GLU A 72 27.16 33.37 -25.19
N HIS A 73 26.89 33.21 -26.50
CA HIS A 73 27.73 32.49 -27.48
C HIS A 73 27.05 32.54 -28.85
N LYS A 74 27.71 33.12 -29.85
CA LYS A 74 27.23 33.16 -31.24
C LYS A 74 27.19 31.74 -31.81
N ALA A 75 25.99 31.21 -32.03
CA ALA A 75 25.80 30.09 -32.96
C ALA A 75 25.99 30.61 -34.40
N PRO A 76 26.55 29.80 -35.32
CA PRO A 76 26.68 30.20 -36.72
C PRO A 76 25.29 30.36 -37.34
N ARG A 77 25.11 31.43 -38.11
CA ARG A 77 23.92 31.68 -38.94
C ARG A 77 23.75 30.50 -39.92
N SER A 78 22.70 29.71 -39.73
CA SER A 78 22.16 28.83 -40.76
C SER A 78 20.84 29.44 -41.23
N SER A 79 20.80 29.88 -42.48
CA SER A 79 19.59 30.43 -43.12
C SER A 79 18.49 29.40 -43.36
N ASN A 80 18.73 28.13 -43.03
CA ASN A 80 17.88 27.00 -43.42
C ASN A 80 17.38 26.20 -42.20
N TRP A 81 17.35 26.82 -41.00
CA TRP A 81 16.96 26.10 -39.78
C TRP A 81 15.48 25.71 -39.78
N LEU A 82 14.62 26.49 -40.46
CA LEU A 82 13.18 26.26 -40.61
C LEU A 82 12.83 25.12 -41.58
N ASP A 83 13.73 24.78 -42.51
CA ASP A 83 13.44 23.83 -43.59
C ASP A 83 13.31 22.37 -43.10
N ASN A 84 13.88 22.07 -41.93
CA ASN A 84 13.86 20.74 -41.31
C ASN A 84 12.77 20.57 -40.23
N LEU A 85 11.93 21.59 -40.00
CA LEU A 85 10.82 21.54 -39.04
C LEU A 85 9.53 21.03 -39.68
N SER A 86 8.59 20.53 -38.86
CA SER A 86 7.26 20.13 -39.33
C SER A 86 6.52 21.33 -39.92
N SER A 87 5.57 21.08 -40.83
CA SER A 87 4.80 22.15 -41.49
C SER A 87 4.08 23.05 -40.50
N GLU A 88 3.55 22.51 -39.40
CA GLU A 88 2.88 23.31 -38.37
C GLU A 88 3.83 24.21 -37.57
N LEU A 89 5.02 23.71 -37.22
CA LEU A 89 6.03 24.52 -36.53
C LEU A 89 6.52 25.65 -37.45
N ARG A 90 6.71 25.35 -38.74
CA ARG A 90 7.10 26.35 -39.73
C ARG A 90 6.04 27.44 -39.91
N ASP A 91 4.77 27.06 -40.08
CA ASP A 91 3.66 28.01 -40.22
C ASP A 91 3.52 28.90 -38.97
N PHE A 92 3.70 28.33 -37.78
CA PHE A 92 3.73 29.09 -36.53
C PHE A 92 4.87 30.12 -36.48
N PHE A 93 6.10 29.73 -36.83
CA PHE A 93 7.24 30.66 -36.85
C PHE A 93 7.14 31.71 -37.97
N ASP A 94 6.57 31.37 -39.12
CA ASP A 94 6.31 32.32 -40.22
C ASP A 94 5.28 33.39 -39.81
N ASP A 95 4.22 33.01 -39.08
CA ASP A 95 3.25 33.95 -38.52
C ASP A 95 3.89 34.88 -37.49
N ILE A 96 4.78 34.33 -36.65
CA ILE A 96 5.57 35.12 -35.71
C ILE A 96 6.49 36.10 -36.43
N GLU A 97 7.21 35.69 -37.47
CA GLU A 97 8.13 36.56 -38.22
C GLU A 97 7.39 37.75 -38.86
N LYS A 98 6.24 37.49 -39.48
CA LYS A 98 5.38 38.54 -40.07
C LYS A 98 4.89 39.55 -39.03
N ASN A 99 4.57 39.07 -37.82
CA ASN A 99 4.04 39.91 -36.74
C ASN A 99 5.14 40.65 -35.95
N ILE A 100 6.34 40.08 -35.82
CA ILE A 100 7.50 40.75 -35.22
C ILE A 100 7.96 41.91 -36.10
N THR A 101 7.95 41.73 -37.42
CA THR A 101 8.37 42.76 -38.36
C THR A 101 7.47 44.01 -38.28
N SER A 102 6.21 43.87 -37.87
CA SER A 102 5.29 44.98 -37.60
C SER A 102 5.37 45.52 -36.16
N ALA A 103 5.87 44.75 -35.19
CA ALA A 103 5.82 45.04 -33.75
C ALA A 103 7.08 45.69 -33.15
N ILE A 104 8.11 46.03 -33.94
CA ILE A 104 9.39 46.62 -33.48
C ILE A 104 9.22 47.94 -32.68
N THR A 105 8.01 48.51 -32.61
CA THR A 105 7.70 49.75 -31.88
C THR A 105 7.10 49.59 -30.47
N HIS A 106 6.60 48.42 -30.04
CA HIS A 106 5.81 48.31 -28.79
C HIS A 106 6.35 47.37 -27.69
N GLY A 107 7.53 46.78 -27.86
CA GLY A 107 8.21 45.99 -26.83
C GLY A 107 7.98 44.48 -27.00
N VAL A 108 9.09 43.75 -27.11
CA VAL A 108 9.13 42.34 -27.55
C VAL A 108 8.70 41.36 -26.46
N GLU A 109 8.81 41.72 -25.18
CA GLU A 109 8.51 40.82 -24.05
C GLU A 109 7.03 40.40 -23.98
N ASN A 110 6.10 41.35 -24.16
CA ASN A 110 4.66 41.05 -24.13
C ASN A 110 4.24 40.15 -25.30
N PHE A 111 4.90 40.29 -26.45
CA PHE A 111 4.66 39.46 -27.61
C PHE A 111 5.13 38.01 -27.40
N VAL A 112 6.30 37.84 -26.77
CA VAL A 112 6.83 36.50 -26.44
C VAL A 112 5.89 35.75 -25.49
N ASP A 113 5.32 36.43 -24.49
CA ASP A 113 4.39 35.81 -23.55
C ASP A 113 3.06 35.40 -24.23
N GLU A 114 2.54 36.22 -25.14
CA GLU A 114 1.34 35.91 -25.94
C GLU A 114 1.58 34.72 -26.89
N ALA A 115 2.71 34.74 -27.62
CA ALA A 115 3.10 33.66 -28.53
C ALA A 115 3.35 32.34 -27.79
N ALA A 116 3.87 32.40 -26.56
CA ALA A 116 4.05 31.22 -25.72
C ALA A 116 2.70 30.63 -25.25
N ALA A 117 1.71 31.47 -24.97
CA ALA A 117 0.35 31.01 -24.64
C ALA A 117 -0.32 30.33 -25.85
N GLU A 118 -0.19 30.91 -27.05
CA GLU A 118 -0.72 30.36 -28.31
C GLU A 118 -0.04 29.02 -28.68
N ALA A 119 1.28 28.94 -28.54
CA ALA A 119 2.04 27.70 -28.76
C ALA A 119 1.55 26.57 -27.85
N LYS A 120 1.27 26.89 -26.58
CA LYS A 120 0.76 25.91 -25.62
C LYS A 120 -0.60 25.33 -26.05
N SER A 121 -1.52 26.17 -26.55
CA SER A 121 -2.82 25.70 -27.06
C SER A 121 -2.70 24.90 -28.35
N ARG A 122 -1.75 25.22 -29.23
CA ARG A 122 -1.57 24.51 -30.51
C ARG A 122 -0.87 23.16 -30.37
N PHE A 123 0.15 23.07 -29.52
CA PHE A 123 0.99 21.87 -29.41
C PHE A 123 0.62 20.95 -28.23
N ASN A 124 -0.43 21.30 -27.45
CA ASN A 124 -0.98 20.51 -26.34
C ASN A 124 0.08 19.98 -25.34
N VAL A 125 1.13 20.76 -25.09
CA VAL A 125 2.25 20.38 -24.22
C VAL A 125 1.86 20.52 -22.75
N SER A 126 2.07 19.46 -21.96
CA SER A 126 1.84 19.50 -20.51
C SER A 126 2.89 20.38 -19.80
N ASP A 127 2.48 21.10 -18.75
CA ASP A 127 3.36 22.02 -18.00
C ASP A 127 4.38 21.30 -17.09
N TRP A 128 4.07 20.09 -16.68
CA TRP A 128 4.93 19.29 -15.83
C TRP A 128 4.75 17.80 -16.08
N TYR A 129 5.84 17.08 -15.83
CA TYR A 129 5.89 15.62 -15.86
C TYR A 129 6.47 15.11 -14.54
N SER A 130 5.92 14.03 -14.01
CA SER A 130 6.43 13.35 -12.82
C SER A 130 6.67 11.88 -13.08
N LEU A 131 7.90 11.45 -12.85
CA LEU A 131 8.31 10.07 -13.05
C LEU A 131 8.24 9.36 -11.70
N HIS A 132 7.34 8.38 -11.59
CA HIS A 132 7.22 7.50 -10.44
C HIS A 132 7.94 6.18 -10.70
N VAL A 133 7.98 5.30 -9.69
CA VAL A 133 8.62 3.99 -9.80
C VAL A 133 7.89 3.14 -10.84
N LEU A 134 6.56 3.10 -10.80
CA LEU A 134 5.75 2.29 -11.71
C LEU A 134 5.02 3.05 -12.81
N SER A 135 4.86 4.37 -12.70
CA SER A 135 4.08 5.16 -13.65
C SER A 135 4.77 6.48 -14.00
N THR A 136 4.28 7.12 -15.06
CA THR A 136 4.61 8.50 -15.40
C THR A 136 3.32 9.31 -15.47
N CYS A 137 3.30 10.47 -14.83
CA CYS A 137 2.15 11.36 -14.83
C CYS A 137 2.50 12.69 -15.49
N GLN A 138 1.52 13.29 -16.14
CA GLN A 138 1.62 14.60 -16.79
C GLN A 138 0.41 15.46 -16.43
N GLY A 139 0.59 16.78 -16.49
CA GLY A 139 -0.48 17.70 -16.16
C GLY A 139 -0.14 19.17 -16.38
N ASN A 140 -1.10 20.01 -16.02
CA ASN A 140 -1.03 21.46 -16.16
C ASN A 140 -1.02 22.15 -14.79
N TYR A 141 -0.50 23.37 -14.73
CA TYR A 141 -0.59 24.21 -13.53
C TYR A 141 -1.88 25.00 -13.52
N THR A 142 -2.56 25.06 -12.37
CA THR A 142 -3.77 25.84 -12.14
C THR A 142 -3.52 26.91 -11.06
N PRO A 143 -3.81 28.21 -11.28
CA PRO A 143 -4.28 28.84 -12.52
C PRO A 143 -3.17 29.10 -13.56
N ASN A 144 -1.90 29.25 -13.16
CA ASN A 144 -0.78 29.45 -14.08
C ASN A 144 0.56 29.13 -13.40
N ALA A 145 1.62 28.82 -14.15
CA ALA A 145 2.93 28.40 -13.62
C ALA A 145 3.72 29.52 -12.90
N THR A 146 3.33 30.78 -13.10
CA THR A 146 4.03 32.00 -12.63
C THR A 146 3.76 32.37 -11.18
N VAL A 147 2.78 31.74 -10.52
CA VAL A 147 2.46 32.02 -9.10
C VAL A 147 3.41 31.28 -8.16
N SER A 148 3.59 31.77 -6.93
CA SER A 148 4.59 31.21 -5.99
C SER A 148 4.34 29.77 -5.56
N LYS A 149 3.10 29.26 -5.71
CA LYS A 149 2.71 27.85 -5.48
C LYS A 149 1.51 27.48 -6.37
N PRO A 150 1.72 27.11 -7.64
CA PRO A 150 0.62 26.75 -8.51
C PRO A 150 0.01 25.40 -8.06
N GLY A 151 -1.32 25.30 -8.13
CA GLY A 151 -2.00 24.01 -8.07
C GLY A 151 -1.57 23.17 -9.26
N ARG A 152 -1.53 21.84 -9.10
CA ARG A 152 -1.27 20.92 -10.19
C ARG A 152 -2.53 20.14 -10.51
N HIS A 153 -2.89 20.13 -11.77
CA HIS A 153 -3.99 19.35 -12.31
C HIS A 153 -3.41 18.27 -13.23
N THR A 154 -3.50 17.03 -12.79
CA THR A 154 -3.03 15.87 -13.55
C THR A 154 -4.00 15.56 -14.67
N THR A 155 -3.49 15.45 -15.89
CA THR A 155 -4.30 15.17 -17.09
C THR A 155 -4.27 13.68 -17.46
N SER A 156 -3.12 13.02 -17.30
CA SER A 156 -2.97 11.60 -17.59
C SER A 156 -1.82 10.99 -16.78
N CYS A 157 -1.97 9.72 -16.39
CA CYS A 157 -0.91 8.89 -15.83
C CYS A 157 -0.86 7.59 -16.62
N ASN A 158 0.32 7.25 -17.15
CA ASN A 158 0.54 5.99 -17.85
C ASN A 158 1.33 5.02 -16.98
N GLY A 159 0.92 3.75 -17.00
CA GLY A 159 1.51 2.68 -16.19
C GLY A 159 2.60 1.86 -16.89
N ASP A 160 3.03 2.24 -18.09
CA ASP A 160 4.02 1.44 -18.83
C ASP A 160 5.38 1.45 -18.10
N VAL A 161 5.97 0.26 -17.98
CA VAL A 161 7.16 -0.03 -17.20
C VAL A 161 8.44 -0.02 -18.04
N ARG A 162 8.33 -0.25 -19.35
CA ARG A 162 9.48 -0.56 -20.22
C ARG A 162 9.93 0.63 -21.07
N HIS A 163 9.02 1.53 -21.45
CA HIS A 163 9.28 2.69 -22.31
C HIS A 163 8.82 4.01 -21.63
N ARG A 164 9.24 4.22 -20.37
CA ARG A 164 8.63 5.22 -19.46
C ARG A 164 8.78 6.68 -19.88
N PHE A 165 9.90 7.01 -20.53
CA PHE A 165 10.24 8.40 -20.80
C PHE A 165 11.02 8.49 -22.10
N ASN A 166 10.39 8.15 -23.22
CA ASN A 166 10.95 8.49 -24.51
C ASN A 166 10.52 9.92 -24.84
N ILE A 167 11.35 10.91 -24.50
CA ILE A 167 11.10 12.30 -24.90
C ILE A 167 10.89 12.37 -26.43
N ALA A 168 11.56 11.49 -27.20
CA ALA A 168 11.32 11.42 -28.63
C ALA A 168 9.87 10.98 -28.94
N GLU A 169 9.27 10.03 -28.23
CA GLU A 169 7.87 9.63 -28.48
C GLU A 169 6.84 10.68 -28.03
N ILE A 170 7.12 11.37 -26.91
CA ILE A 170 6.28 12.48 -26.43
C ILE A 170 6.37 13.69 -27.38
N LEU A 171 7.57 14.01 -27.86
CA LEU A 171 7.74 15.07 -28.86
C LEU A 171 7.17 14.64 -30.21
N ASP A 172 7.42 13.42 -30.66
CA ASP A 172 6.97 12.91 -31.97
C ASP A 172 5.44 12.75 -31.99
N GLN A 173 4.77 12.32 -30.90
CA GLN A 173 3.30 12.31 -30.82
C GLN A 173 2.66 13.72 -30.77
N GLN A 174 3.35 14.71 -30.19
CA GLN A 174 2.83 16.09 -30.12
C GLN A 174 3.21 16.94 -31.34
N PHE A 175 4.16 16.49 -32.17
CA PHE A 175 4.64 17.21 -33.36
C PHE A 175 4.41 16.46 -34.69
N GLN A 176 3.78 15.27 -34.69
CA GLN A 176 3.32 14.55 -35.88
C GLN A 176 1.91 14.99 -36.32
N ILE A 177 1.78 16.22 -36.78
CA ILE A 177 0.62 16.62 -37.58
C ILE A 177 1.11 16.88 -39.01
N GLY A 178 1.12 15.82 -39.82
CA GLY A 178 1.48 15.88 -41.24
C GLY A 178 2.14 14.62 -41.80
N THR A 179 1.74 14.20 -43.01
CA THR A 179 2.15 12.96 -43.69
C THR A 179 3.55 13.03 -44.31
N ARG A 180 4.60 13.20 -43.50
CA ARG A 180 5.98 12.84 -43.88
C ARG A 180 6.81 12.57 -42.62
N ASN A 181 7.24 11.31 -42.48
CA ASN A 181 8.20 10.86 -41.46
C ASN A 181 9.52 11.63 -41.58
N VAL A 182 9.66 12.69 -40.80
CA VAL A 182 10.98 13.21 -40.43
C VAL A 182 11.05 13.09 -38.92
N SER A 183 11.72 12.04 -38.46
CA SER A 183 12.04 11.88 -37.05
C SER A 183 12.92 13.06 -36.63
N LEU A 184 12.47 13.85 -35.65
CA LEU A 184 13.29 14.86 -34.96
C LEU A 184 14.52 14.25 -34.27
N GLY A 185 14.74 12.95 -34.41
CA GLY A 185 15.86 12.19 -33.87
C GLY A 185 17.22 12.42 -34.50
N ASP A 186 17.31 13.16 -35.62
CA ASP A 186 18.55 13.37 -36.40
C ASP A 186 19.29 14.68 -36.07
N LEU A 187 18.88 15.40 -35.04
CA LEU A 187 19.65 16.54 -34.54
C LEU A 187 20.80 16.05 -33.63
N ASP A 188 22.03 16.47 -33.89
CA ASP A 188 23.30 16.08 -33.23
C ASP A 188 23.30 16.21 -31.67
N TRP A 189 22.41 17.02 -31.10
CA TRP A 189 22.22 17.17 -29.64
C TRP A 189 21.24 16.15 -29.03
N THR A 190 20.45 15.46 -29.86
CA THR A 190 19.43 14.49 -29.47
C THR A 190 20.04 13.18 -28.99
N ASP A 191 21.16 12.74 -29.57
CA ASP A 191 21.80 11.48 -29.17
C ASP A 191 22.39 11.55 -27.76
N SER A 192 22.98 12.68 -27.39
CA SER A 192 23.48 12.87 -26.02
C SER A 192 22.35 12.91 -25.00
N ILE A 193 21.19 13.47 -25.32
CA ILE A 193 20.04 13.54 -24.42
C ILE A 193 19.33 12.19 -24.37
N ARG A 194 19.17 11.51 -25.52
CA ARG A 194 18.61 10.16 -25.65
C ARG A 194 19.41 9.14 -24.83
N ASN A 195 20.74 9.18 -24.90
CA ASN A 195 21.58 8.28 -24.12
C ASN A 195 21.46 8.52 -22.61
N GLU A 196 21.36 9.76 -22.15
CA GLU A 196 21.12 10.08 -20.73
C GLU A 196 19.73 9.64 -20.27
N ILE A 197 18.70 9.84 -21.10
CA ILE A 197 17.32 9.41 -20.83
C ILE A 197 17.20 7.89 -20.79
N ASN A 198 17.85 7.18 -21.72
CA ASN A 198 17.91 5.72 -21.70
C ASN A 198 18.59 5.23 -20.41
N GLY A 199 19.67 5.89 -19.98
CA GLY A 199 20.31 5.60 -18.69
C GLY A 199 19.38 5.83 -17.49
N ILE A 200 18.50 6.84 -17.53
CA ILE A 200 17.48 7.06 -16.49
C ILE A 200 16.43 5.94 -16.51
N ASN A 201 15.93 5.57 -17.69
CA ASN A 201 14.93 4.51 -17.84
C ASN A 201 15.46 3.16 -17.37
N ASP A 202 16.68 2.80 -17.76
CA ASP A 202 17.36 1.58 -17.33
C ASP A 202 17.56 1.56 -15.81
N SER A 203 17.95 2.69 -15.22
CA SER A 203 18.10 2.82 -13.77
C SER A 203 16.77 2.70 -13.01
N LEU A 204 15.70 3.32 -13.52
CA LEU A 204 14.36 3.20 -12.95
C LEU A 204 13.82 1.77 -13.08
N TYR A 205 14.08 1.09 -14.19
CA TYR A 205 13.71 -0.31 -14.37
C TYR A 205 14.43 -1.24 -13.39
N ALA A 206 15.74 -1.03 -13.17
CA ALA A 206 16.48 -1.74 -12.13
C ALA A 206 15.89 -1.48 -10.74
N LEU A 207 15.51 -0.23 -10.43
CA LEU A 207 14.86 0.13 -9.16
C LEU A 207 13.52 -0.61 -8.97
N VAL A 208 12.71 -0.72 -10.02
CA VAL A 208 11.43 -1.46 -10.00
C VAL A 208 11.66 -2.92 -9.61
N ILE A 209 12.63 -3.58 -10.23
CA ILE A 209 12.95 -4.99 -9.93
C ILE A 209 13.37 -5.12 -8.46
N LEU A 210 14.31 -4.28 -8.00
CA LEU A 210 14.81 -4.34 -6.63
C LEU A 210 13.70 -4.09 -5.60
N LEU A 211 12.87 -3.07 -5.80
CA LEU A 211 11.77 -2.75 -4.88
C LEU A 211 10.66 -3.81 -4.92
N SER A 212 10.39 -4.43 -6.07
CA SER A 212 9.41 -5.52 -6.19
C SER A 212 9.85 -6.77 -5.42
N ILE A 213 11.12 -7.14 -5.53
CA ILE A 213 11.70 -8.27 -4.77
C ILE A 213 11.68 -7.94 -3.27
N ALA A 214 12.09 -6.73 -2.88
CA ALA A 214 12.07 -6.31 -1.48
C ALA A 214 10.65 -6.31 -0.89
N PHE A 215 9.64 -5.86 -1.64
CA PHE A 215 8.24 -5.89 -1.24
C PHE A 215 7.75 -7.32 -1.00
N GLY A 216 8.06 -8.25 -1.90
CA GLY A 216 7.74 -9.68 -1.71
C GLY A 216 8.40 -10.28 -0.47
N LEU A 217 9.70 -9.99 -0.24
CA LEU A 217 10.43 -10.46 0.94
C LEU A 217 9.89 -9.87 2.25
N LEU A 218 9.48 -8.60 2.25
CA LEU A 218 8.82 -7.98 3.41
C LEU A 218 7.46 -8.62 3.70
N GLY A 219 6.70 -8.98 2.67
CA GLY A 219 5.45 -9.74 2.82
C GLY A 219 5.69 -11.11 3.46
N VAL A 220 6.67 -11.88 2.96
CA VAL A 220 7.05 -13.17 3.56
C VAL A 220 7.52 -12.99 5.01
N ALA A 221 8.32 -11.96 5.29
CA ALA A 221 8.77 -11.64 6.64
C ALA A 221 7.61 -11.29 7.58
N LEU A 222 6.58 -10.58 7.10
CA LEU A 222 5.39 -10.23 7.88
C LEU A 222 4.61 -11.49 8.30
N PHE A 223 4.31 -12.37 7.35
CA PHE A 223 3.62 -13.63 7.63
C PHE A 223 4.44 -14.55 8.54
N SER A 224 5.75 -14.64 8.29
CA SER A 224 6.66 -15.43 9.12
C SER A 224 6.75 -14.88 10.55
N THR A 225 6.78 -13.56 10.72
CA THR A 225 6.76 -12.91 12.04
C THR A 225 5.48 -13.25 12.79
N ALA A 226 4.31 -13.17 12.15
CA ALA A 226 3.05 -13.58 12.76
C ALA A 226 3.07 -15.06 13.18
N ALA A 227 3.63 -15.95 12.35
CA ALA A 227 3.77 -17.36 12.67
C ALA A 227 4.70 -17.62 13.88
N THR A 228 5.75 -16.82 14.08
CA THR A 228 6.64 -16.96 15.26
C THR A 228 5.94 -16.65 16.59
N ILE A 229 4.92 -15.80 16.58
CA ILE A 229 4.14 -15.46 17.78
C ILE A 229 3.26 -16.65 18.20
N VAL A 230 2.67 -17.34 17.21
CA VAL A 230 1.79 -18.51 17.43
C VAL A 230 2.60 -19.76 17.79
N TRP A 231 3.72 -20.00 17.09
CA TRP A 231 4.57 -21.19 17.30
C TRP A 231 6.02 -20.83 17.69
N PRO A 232 6.25 -20.33 18.92
CA PRO A 232 7.56 -19.86 19.36
C PRO A 232 8.62 -20.96 19.52
N ALA A 233 8.23 -22.24 19.44
CA ALA A 233 9.14 -23.38 19.64
C ALA A 233 9.94 -23.78 18.39
N ARG A 234 9.59 -23.26 17.19
CA ARG A 234 10.22 -23.68 15.93
C ARG A 234 11.39 -22.77 15.57
N LYS A 235 12.62 -23.22 15.85
CA LYS A 235 13.88 -22.51 15.52
C LYS A 235 14.01 -22.13 14.04
N SER A 236 13.46 -22.97 13.16
CA SER A 236 13.45 -22.76 11.70
C SER A 236 12.70 -21.49 11.29
N LEU A 237 11.57 -21.14 11.94
CA LEU A 237 10.80 -19.93 11.61
C LEU A 237 11.56 -18.64 11.94
N VAL A 238 12.30 -18.64 13.05
CA VAL A 238 13.13 -17.49 13.45
C VAL A 238 14.28 -17.29 12.46
N LEU A 239 14.92 -18.38 12.01
CA LEU A 239 15.99 -18.31 11.02
C LEU A 239 15.48 -17.85 9.65
N ALA A 240 14.32 -18.36 9.20
CA ALA A 240 13.72 -17.95 7.94
C ALA A 240 13.36 -16.45 7.92
N THR A 241 12.78 -15.94 9.02
CA THR A 241 12.43 -14.53 9.17
C THR A 241 13.68 -13.63 9.16
N LEU A 242 14.75 -14.10 9.81
CA LEU A 242 16.03 -13.39 9.82
C LEU A 242 16.61 -13.29 8.39
N LEU A 243 16.65 -14.40 7.65
CA LEU A 243 17.16 -14.41 6.29
C LEU A 243 16.34 -13.49 5.37
N ALA A 244 15.01 -13.59 5.43
CA ALA A 244 14.12 -12.75 4.62
C ALA A 244 14.31 -11.24 4.90
N THR A 245 14.39 -10.85 6.18
CA THR A 245 14.58 -9.45 6.56
C THR A 245 15.97 -8.93 6.23
N THR A 246 17.02 -9.75 6.39
CA THR A 246 18.39 -9.35 6.00
C THR A 246 18.53 -9.18 4.49
N LEU A 247 17.94 -10.07 3.70
CA LEU A 247 17.94 -9.95 2.23
C LEU A 247 17.16 -8.72 1.77
N ALA A 248 15.97 -8.49 2.33
CA ALA A 248 15.18 -7.29 2.05
C ALA A 248 15.94 -6.01 2.42
N GLY A 249 16.59 -5.97 3.59
CA GLY A 249 17.38 -4.83 4.04
C GLY A 249 18.56 -4.51 3.12
N SER A 250 19.30 -5.53 2.66
CA SER A 250 20.42 -5.36 1.72
C SER A 250 19.96 -4.81 0.36
N ILE A 251 18.83 -5.29 -0.14
CA ILE A 251 18.24 -4.82 -1.40
C ILE A 251 17.79 -3.37 -1.29
N ILE A 252 17.09 -3.02 -0.19
CA ILE A 252 16.61 -1.65 0.05
C ILE A 252 17.77 -0.68 0.25
N LEU A 253 18.85 -1.10 0.92
CA LEU A 253 20.07 -0.31 1.04
C LEU A 253 20.67 0.00 -0.34
N GLY A 254 20.84 -1.03 -1.19
CA GLY A 254 21.33 -0.87 -2.55
C GLY A 254 20.45 0.06 -3.39
N ALA A 255 19.13 -0.14 -3.33
CA ALA A 255 18.15 0.69 -4.03
C ALA A 255 18.19 2.16 -3.58
N SER A 256 18.30 2.42 -2.27
CA SER A 256 18.34 3.76 -1.69
C SER A 256 19.58 4.54 -2.13
N ILE A 257 20.75 3.88 -2.12
CA ILE A 257 22.00 4.45 -2.59
C ILE A 257 21.92 4.73 -4.09
N ALA A 258 21.45 3.76 -4.88
CA ALA A 258 21.31 3.91 -6.33
C ALA A 258 20.42 5.10 -6.70
N VAL A 259 19.23 5.23 -6.08
CA VAL A 259 18.31 6.35 -6.32
C VAL A 259 18.91 7.70 -5.93
N THR A 260 19.65 7.76 -4.83
CA THR A 260 20.23 9.01 -4.34
C THR A 260 21.36 9.48 -5.26
N VAL A 261 22.25 8.56 -5.64
CA VAL A 261 23.36 8.85 -6.56
C VAL A 261 22.84 9.20 -7.95
N GLN A 262 22.00 8.32 -8.52
CA GLN A 262 21.47 8.52 -9.88
C GLN A 262 20.60 9.76 -9.97
N GLY A 263 19.72 10.01 -9.01
CA GLY A 263 18.85 11.19 -9.02
C GLY A 263 19.63 12.50 -9.00
N SER A 264 20.71 12.56 -8.21
CA SER A 264 21.55 13.76 -8.13
C SER A 264 22.37 14.00 -9.41
N LYS A 265 22.95 12.94 -9.98
CA LYS A 265 23.71 13.00 -11.23
C LYS A 265 22.81 13.36 -12.40
N SER A 266 21.68 12.66 -12.54
CA SER A 266 20.71 12.86 -13.64
C SER A 266 20.12 14.26 -13.63
N THR A 267 19.68 14.76 -12.46
CA THR A 267 19.10 16.11 -12.36
C THR A 267 20.11 17.20 -12.74
N ARG A 268 21.38 17.04 -12.34
CA ARG A 268 22.44 18.00 -12.66
C ARG A 268 22.78 18.00 -14.15
N GLU A 269 22.92 16.82 -14.74
CA GLU A 269 23.26 16.68 -16.16
C GLU A 269 22.11 17.15 -17.06
N LEU A 270 20.87 16.79 -16.73
CA LEU A 270 19.69 17.28 -17.44
C LEU A 270 19.60 18.80 -17.33
N ASN A 271 19.62 19.37 -16.12
CA ASN A 271 19.52 20.83 -15.97
C ASN A 271 20.63 21.57 -16.74
N ARG A 272 21.87 21.06 -16.74
CA ARG A 272 22.96 21.69 -17.49
C ARG A 272 22.68 21.78 -19.00
N ARG A 273 21.98 20.79 -19.56
CA ARG A 273 21.64 20.72 -20.99
C ARG A 273 20.30 21.36 -21.33
N THR A 274 19.34 21.30 -20.40
CA THR A 274 17.95 21.67 -20.66
C THR A 274 17.54 23.05 -20.12
N ASP A 275 18.38 23.72 -19.33
CA ASP A 275 18.08 25.06 -18.80
C ASP A 275 17.92 26.10 -19.92
N ARG A 276 18.66 25.95 -21.03
CA ARG A 276 18.55 26.82 -22.22
C ARG A 276 17.21 26.71 -22.95
N ILE A 277 16.55 25.56 -22.84
CA ILE A 277 15.24 25.29 -23.45
C ILE A 277 14.10 25.43 -22.44
N GLY A 278 14.35 26.03 -21.27
CA GLY A 278 13.31 26.31 -20.27
C GLY A 278 12.79 25.08 -19.53
N ILE A 279 13.48 23.94 -19.60
CA ILE A 279 13.08 22.71 -18.89
C ILE A 279 13.92 22.58 -17.61
N LYS A 280 13.24 22.60 -16.46
CA LYS A 280 13.87 22.44 -15.14
C LYS A 280 13.51 21.10 -14.54
N THR A 281 14.52 20.28 -14.30
CA THR A 281 14.41 19.00 -13.60
C THR A 281 14.72 19.19 -12.12
N SER A 282 13.94 18.55 -11.25
CA SER A 282 14.16 18.53 -9.80
C SER A 282 14.00 17.12 -9.26
N ARG A 283 14.81 16.79 -8.26
CA ARG A 283 14.68 15.54 -7.51
C ARG A 283 13.42 15.51 -6.66
N GLY A 284 12.85 14.32 -6.50
CA GLY A 284 11.73 14.04 -5.61
C GLY A 284 12.13 14.03 -4.14
N GLY A 285 12.11 15.18 -3.47
CA GLY A 285 12.39 15.28 -2.03
C GLY A 285 11.53 14.34 -1.17
N PRO A 286 10.19 14.35 -1.30
CA PRO A 286 9.32 13.46 -0.54
C PRO A 286 9.57 11.97 -0.80
N PHE A 287 9.88 11.58 -2.04
CA PHE A 287 10.21 10.20 -2.38
C PHE A 287 11.51 9.75 -1.70
N LEU A 288 12.55 10.59 -1.73
CA LEU A 288 13.79 10.34 -1.01
C LEU A 288 13.54 10.20 0.51
N ALA A 289 12.71 11.05 1.11
CA ALA A 289 12.38 10.92 2.52
C ALA A 289 11.73 9.56 2.86
N ILE A 290 10.80 9.08 2.03
CA ILE A 290 10.16 7.77 2.25
C ILE A 290 11.16 6.63 2.12
N ILE A 291 11.99 6.59 1.06
CA ILE A 291 12.90 5.46 0.84
C ILE A 291 13.99 5.37 1.92
N TRP A 292 14.49 6.51 2.40
CA TRP A 292 15.42 6.56 3.53
C TRP A 292 14.75 6.15 4.85
N THR A 293 13.47 6.50 5.06
CA THR A 293 12.69 6.05 6.21
C THR A 293 12.45 4.53 6.15
N LEU A 294 12.13 4.00 4.97
CA LEU A 294 11.98 2.57 4.73
C LEU A 294 13.29 1.82 5.00
N MET A 295 14.42 2.34 4.55
CA MET A 295 15.74 1.81 4.88
C MET A 295 15.97 1.78 6.39
N ALA A 296 15.76 2.89 7.10
CA ALA A 296 15.99 2.96 8.54
C ALA A 296 15.13 1.96 9.32
N LEU A 297 13.83 1.87 9.00
CA LEU A 297 12.91 0.94 9.67
C LEU A 297 13.27 -0.53 9.39
N THR A 298 13.65 -0.86 8.14
CA THR A 298 14.07 -2.23 7.81
C THR A 298 15.41 -2.60 8.45
N THR A 299 16.33 -1.65 8.64
CA THR A 299 17.54 -1.86 9.46
C THR A 299 17.19 -2.10 10.93
N ILE A 300 16.25 -1.36 11.51
CA ILE A 300 15.79 -1.60 12.90
C ILE A 300 15.19 -3.00 13.05
N VAL A 301 14.37 -3.43 12.09
CA VAL A 301 13.80 -4.78 12.07
C VAL A 301 14.88 -5.85 12.03
N THR A 302 15.87 -5.73 11.13
CA THR A 302 16.94 -6.74 11.01
C THR A 302 17.75 -6.83 12.30
N VAL A 303 18.15 -5.69 12.88
CA VAL A 303 18.85 -5.65 14.18
C VAL A 303 17.99 -6.27 15.29
N GLY A 304 16.69 -5.97 15.33
CA GLY A 304 15.76 -6.55 16.29
C GLY A 304 15.70 -8.08 16.23
N TRP A 305 15.67 -8.65 15.03
CA TRP A 305 15.72 -10.10 14.83
C TRP A 305 17.06 -10.71 15.23
N GLN A 306 18.18 -10.02 15.01
CA GLN A 306 19.49 -10.47 15.49
C GLN A 306 19.53 -10.53 17.03
N VAL A 307 19.01 -9.51 17.71
CA VAL A 307 18.92 -9.49 19.18
C VAL A 307 18.02 -10.62 19.69
N LEU A 308 16.89 -10.87 19.03
CA LEU A 308 15.97 -11.95 19.41
C LEU A 308 16.63 -13.33 19.26
N LYS A 309 17.38 -13.55 18.18
CA LYS A 309 18.15 -14.78 17.97
C LYS A 309 19.19 -14.99 19.08
N ILE A 310 19.96 -13.96 19.43
CA ILE A 310 20.98 -14.03 20.48
C ILE A 310 20.34 -14.43 21.82
N ARG A 311 19.21 -13.80 22.18
CA ARG A 311 18.46 -14.15 23.40
C ARG A 311 17.95 -15.59 23.37
N PHE A 312 17.49 -16.06 22.21
CA PHE A 312 17.00 -17.44 22.06
C PHE A 312 18.13 -18.47 22.16
N VAL A 313 19.32 -18.18 21.61
CA VAL A 313 20.51 -19.05 21.72
C VAL A 313 21.04 -19.08 23.15
N ALA A 314 21.13 -17.93 23.82
CA ALA A 314 21.54 -17.84 25.22
C ALA A 314 20.63 -18.67 26.14
N TYR A 315 19.30 -18.62 25.91
CA TYR A 315 18.34 -19.45 26.64
C TYR A 315 18.55 -20.96 26.42
N SER A 316 18.88 -21.36 25.18
CA SER A 316 19.20 -22.76 24.88
C SER A 316 20.46 -23.24 25.59
N PHE A 317 21.41 -22.34 25.86
CA PHE A 317 22.67 -22.63 26.53
C PHE A 317 22.51 -22.72 28.06
N ASP A 318 21.75 -21.80 28.68
CA ASP A 318 21.44 -21.86 30.13
C ASP A 318 20.70 -23.16 30.49
N ARG A 319 19.72 -23.57 29.67
CA ARG A 319 19.01 -24.85 29.89
C ARG A 319 19.95 -26.05 29.78
N PHE A 320 20.97 -25.98 28.93
CA PHE A 320 21.97 -27.04 28.78
C PHE A 320 22.95 -27.08 29.98
N SER A 321 23.36 -25.92 30.49
CA SER A 321 24.24 -25.81 31.67
C SER A 321 23.61 -26.43 32.94
N HIS A 322 22.32 -26.19 33.18
CA HIS A 322 21.60 -26.81 34.29
C HIS A 322 21.49 -28.35 34.20
N HIS A 323 21.58 -28.92 32.99
CA HIS A 323 21.54 -30.38 32.82
C HIS A 323 22.87 -31.06 33.19
N PHE A 324 24.00 -30.36 33.05
CA PHE A 324 25.33 -30.88 33.42
C PHE A 324 25.63 -30.80 34.93
N GLN A 325 25.00 -29.87 35.65
CA GLN A 325 25.16 -29.75 37.10
C GLN A 325 24.42 -30.83 37.91
N GLY A 326 23.50 -31.58 37.30
CA GLY A 326 22.74 -32.66 37.96
C GLY A 326 23.46 -34.02 38.04
N SER A 327 24.59 -34.19 37.36
CA SER A 327 25.27 -35.50 37.21
C SER A 327 26.50 -35.73 38.10
N SER A 328 26.87 -34.80 38.99
CA SER A 328 28.13 -34.90 39.77
C SER A 328 27.98 -35.29 41.26
N VAL A 329 26.83 -35.78 41.71
CA VAL A 329 26.69 -36.27 43.10
C VAL A 329 26.05 -37.66 43.13
N ARG A 330 26.88 -38.69 42.89
CA ARG A 330 26.61 -40.05 43.36
C ARG A 330 27.92 -40.69 43.80
N GLY A 331 28.31 -40.36 45.03
CA GLY A 331 29.41 -40.97 45.78
C GLY A 331 28.88 -41.42 47.14
N ASP A 332 28.61 -42.72 47.22
CA ASP A 332 28.76 -43.64 48.34
C ASP A 332 28.54 -43.15 49.80
N SER A 333 27.54 -43.73 50.48
CA SER A 333 27.67 -44.09 51.90
C SER A 333 26.68 -45.19 52.28
N THR A 334 27.24 -46.34 52.62
CA THR A 334 26.64 -47.53 53.20
C THR A 334 26.15 -47.28 54.64
N ARG A 335 24.97 -47.82 55.01
CA ARG A 335 24.66 -48.33 56.37
C ARG A 335 23.36 -49.17 56.40
N PRO A 336 23.25 -50.15 57.33
CA PRO A 336 22.34 -51.29 57.20
C PRO A 336 20.97 -51.12 57.90
N ALA A 337 20.08 -52.06 57.57
CA ALA A 337 18.66 -52.13 57.90
C ALA A 337 18.32 -52.35 59.39
N THR A 338 17.14 -51.86 59.80
CA THR A 338 16.29 -52.45 60.86
C THR A 338 14.80 -52.31 60.49
N PRO A 339 13.91 -53.23 60.93
CA PRO A 339 12.51 -53.32 60.50
C PRO A 339 11.51 -52.91 61.61
N SER A 340 10.32 -52.37 61.26
CA SER A 340 9.04 -52.57 61.97
C SER A 340 7.93 -51.61 61.49
N ASP A 341 6.83 -52.23 61.09
CA ASP A 341 5.39 -51.90 61.29
C ASP A 341 4.64 -50.76 60.56
N ARG A 342 3.58 -51.20 59.85
CA ARG A 342 2.32 -50.50 59.51
C ARG A 342 1.43 -50.38 60.78
N PRO A 343 0.33 -49.58 60.87
CA PRO A 343 -0.66 -49.34 59.80
C PRO A 343 -1.46 -48.00 59.77
N VAL A 344 -2.19 -47.85 58.65
CA VAL A 344 -3.53 -47.26 58.37
C VAL A 344 -4.30 -46.54 59.51
N GLN A 345 -4.95 -45.39 59.19
CA GLN A 345 -6.37 -44.98 59.45
C GLN A 345 -6.53 -43.47 59.15
N LEU A 346 -7.27 -43.04 58.12
CA LEU A 346 -8.72 -42.75 58.02
C LEU A 346 -9.19 -41.40 58.63
N ALA A 347 -9.70 -40.55 57.71
CA ALA A 347 -10.79 -39.58 57.80
C ALA A 347 -10.81 -38.49 58.90
N ARG A 348 -11.04 -37.23 58.45
CA ARG A 348 -12.28 -36.43 58.70
C ARG A 348 -11.97 -34.93 58.61
N SER A 349 -12.32 -34.28 57.48
CA SER A 349 -12.40 -32.82 57.41
C SER A 349 -13.87 -32.42 57.30
N LYS A 350 -14.42 -31.93 58.42
CA LYS A 350 -15.75 -31.35 58.55
C LYS A 350 -15.73 -29.96 57.89
N ARG A 351 -16.65 -29.72 56.94
CA ARG A 351 -17.07 -28.38 56.55
C ARG A 351 -17.92 -27.80 57.68
N GLU A 352 -17.73 -26.52 57.98
CA GLU A 352 -18.72 -25.70 58.65
C GLU A 352 -18.79 -24.34 57.95
N ILE A 353 -20.01 -23.81 57.89
CA ILE A 353 -20.48 -22.74 57.02
C ILE A 353 -20.79 -21.50 57.89
N THR A 354 -20.63 -20.29 57.31
CA THR A 354 -21.22 -18.97 57.68
C THR A 354 -20.71 -18.21 58.93
N PRO A 355 -21.02 -16.90 59.12
CA PRO A 355 -21.38 -15.81 58.18
C PRO A 355 -20.66 -14.46 58.45
N ALA A 356 -21.05 -13.42 57.71
CA ALA A 356 -20.67 -12.01 57.83
C ALA A 356 -21.10 -11.30 59.13
N GLY A 357 -20.39 -10.22 59.52
CA GLY A 357 -20.94 -9.13 60.33
C GLY A 357 -20.02 -8.46 61.37
N SER A 358 -19.52 -7.26 61.04
CA SER A 358 -19.23 -6.08 61.90
C SER A 358 -18.35 -6.17 63.18
N LEU A 359 -17.31 -5.32 63.28
CA LEU A 359 -17.25 -4.11 64.13
C LEU A 359 -15.80 -3.56 64.32
N ILE A 360 -15.69 -2.22 64.17
CA ILE A 360 -14.90 -1.24 64.96
C ILE A 360 -13.35 -1.24 64.93
N ARG A 361 -12.84 -0.18 64.28
CA ARG A 361 -11.86 0.86 64.73
C ARG A 361 -10.58 0.42 65.45
N GLN A 362 -9.43 0.73 64.85
CA GLN A 362 -8.31 1.35 65.57
C GLN A 362 -7.43 2.22 64.65
N ASN A 363 -7.13 3.41 65.16
CA ASN A 363 -6.30 4.47 64.57
C ASN A 363 -4.85 4.00 64.34
N SER A 364 -4.25 4.39 63.22
CA SER A 364 -2.79 4.53 63.13
C SER A 364 -2.40 5.86 62.49
N LYS A 365 -1.57 6.58 63.24
CA LYS A 365 -1.06 7.93 63.00
C LYS A 365 -0.20 7.97 61.74
N ARG A 366 -0.38 8.97 60.89
CA ARG A 366 0.73 9.48 60.06
C ARG A 366 0.70 11.00 60.05
N LYS A 367 1.75 11.58 60.65
CA LYS A 367 2.10 13.00 60.63
C LYS A 367 2.26 13.47 59.18
N THR A 368 1.64 14.60 58.84
CA THR A 368 2.07 15.44 57.74
C THR A 368 2.22 16.86 58.27
N ASN A 369 3.47 17.31 58.35
CA ASN A 369 3.80 18.73 58.46
C ASN A 369 3.47 19.35 57.09
N VAL A 370 2.62 20.37 57.06
CA VAL A 370 2.44 21.23 55.88
C VAL A 370 2.72 22.65 56.34
N ALA A 371 3.83 23.20 55.86
CA ALA A 371 4.06 24.64 55.88
C ALA A 371 3.33 25.27 54.70
N MET A 372 2.63 26.38 54.96
CA MET A 372 2.20 27.34 53.94
C MET A 372 3.44 28.02 53.32
N PRO A 373 3.31 28.51 52.07
CA PRO A 373 3.31 29.96 51.96
C PRO A 373 2.22 30.51 51.02
N SER A 374 1.89 31.76 51.30
CA SER A 374 0.96 32.66 50.62
C SER A 374 1.51 33.22 49.31
N ARG A 375 0.61 33.47 48.34
CA ARG A 375 0.41 34.70 47.53
C ARG A 375 0.04 34.39 46.07
N ASP A 376 -1.25 34.61 45.79
CA ASP A 376 -1.79 35.43 44.70
C ASP A 376 -1.04 35.44 43.36
N LEU A 377 -1.39 34.49 42.48
CA LEU A 377 -1.62 34.73 41.05
C LEU A 377 -2.37 33.54 40.41
N GLU A 378 -3.51 33.18 41.00
CA GLU A 378 -4.61 32.51 40.30
C GLU A 378 -5.04 33.46 39.16
N HIS A 379 -5.35 33.07 37.92
CA HIS A 379 -6.46 32.16 37.63
C HIS A 379 -6.67 32.00 36.10
N VAL A 380 -5.70 31.55 35.29
CA VAL A 380 -5.99 31.28 33.83
C VAL A 380 -5.29 30.04 33.25
N HIS A 381 -4.13 29.62 33.75
CA HIS A 381 -3.35 28.55 33.10
C HIS A 381 -3.50 27.14 33.73
N SER A 382 -4.20 27.02 34.86
CA SER A 382 -4.41 25.75 35.57
C SER A 382 -5.68 25.00 35.14
N GLU A 383 -6.69 25.70 34.61
CA GLU A 383 -7.93 25.08 34.15
C GLU A 383 -7.73 24.28 32.86
N SER A 384 -6.91 24.78 31.92
CA SER A 384 -6.65 24.10 30.64
C SER A 384 -5.87 22.79 30.80
N SER A 385 -4.92 22.72 31.75
CA SER A 385 -4.15 21.51 32.03
C SER A 385 -4.96 20.46 32.82
N SER A 386 -5.84 20.88 33.72
CA SER A 386 -6.74 19.99 34.47
C SER A 386 -7.90 19.46 33.60
N LEU A 387 -8.38 20.24 32.63
CA LEU A 387 -9.34 19.78 31.61
C LEU A 387 -8.70 18.80 30.61
N LEU A 388 -7.43 19.01 30.23
CA LEU A 388 -6.68 18.08 29.39
C LEU A 388 -6.46 16.72 30.09
N HIS A 389 -6.10 16.72 31.38
CA HIS A 389 -5.89 15.48 32.14
C HIS A 389 -7.21 14.70 32.34
N ARG A 390 -8.32 15.40 32.61
CA ARG A 390 -9.67 14.78 32.66
C ARG A 390 -10.12 14.23 31.31
N GLY A 391 -9.77 14.90 30.21
CA GLY A 391 -10.04 14.43 28.85
C GLY A 391 -9.24 13.17 28.52
N GLN A 392 -7.96 13.15 28.90
CA GLN A 392 -7.05 12.02 28.64
C GLN A 392 -7.43 10.76 29.42
N GLU A 393 -7.86 10.90 30.68
CA GLU A 393 -8.35 9.75 31.47
C GLU A 393 -9.68 9.20 30.97
N ARG A 394 -10.59 10.07 30.49
CA ARG A 394 -11.85 9.64 29.88
C ARG A 394 -11.59 8.92 28.55
N ALA A 395 -10.66 9.42 27.74
CA ALA A 395 -10.25 8.79 26.50
C ALA A 395 -9.60 7.42 26.75
N GLN A 396 -8.73 7.30 27.76
CA GLN A 396 -8.11 6.02 28.12
C GLN A 396 -9.14 5.00 28.64
N ARG A 397 -10.11 5.43 29.47
CA ARG A 397 -11.19 4.56 29.95
C ARG A 397 -12.12 4.12 28.81
N PHE A 398 -12.46 5.03 27.90
CA PHE A 398 -13.24 4.70 26.72
C PHE A 398 -12.49 3.73 25.81
N PHE A 399 -11.20 3.96 25.56
CA PHE A 399 -10.38 3.08 24.73
C PHE A 399 -10.21 1.70 25.35
N HIS A 400 -9.98 1.61 26.66
CA HIS A 400 -9.95 0.34 27.38
C HIS A 400 -11.29 -0.39 27.29
N GLY A 401 -12.40 0.31 27.52
CA GLY A 401 -13.74 -0.26 27.39
C GLY A 401 -14.08 -0.70 25.96
N PHE A 402 -13.60 0.03 24.96
CA PHE A 402 -13.74 -0.35 23.55
C PHE A 402 -12.90 -1.58 23.20
N VAL A 403 -11.66 -1.65 23.68
CA VAL A 403 -10.78 -2.83 23.51
C VAL A 403 -11.43 -4.05 24.16
N ASP A 404 -11.90 -3.93 25.40
CA ASP A 404 -12.58 -5.02 26.11
C ASP A 404 -13.85 -5.47 25.37
N PHE A 405 -14.62 -4.54 24.80
CA PHE A 405 -15.78 -4.83 23.96
C PHE A 405 -15.38 -5.53 22.65
N ALA A 406 -14.42 -4.98 21.92
CA ALA A 406 -13.98 -5.50 20.63
C ALA A 406 -13.36 -6.91 20.73
N PHE A 407 -12.71 -7.23 21.85
CA PHE A 407 -12.15 -8.56 22.13
C PHE A 407 -13.11 -9.51 22.86
N GLN A 408 -14.40 -9.17 22.97
CA GLN A 408 -15.39 -10.15 23.41
C GLN A 408 -15.46 -11.30 22.42
N GLY A 409 -15.33 -12.53 22.92
CA GLY A 409 -15.33 -13.75 22.09
C GLY A 409 -16.54 -13.85 21.16
N ASN A 410 -17.72 -13.45 21.64
CA ASN A 410 -18.95 -13.44 20.84
C ASN A 410 -18.88 -12.51 19.61
N ILE A 411 -18.24 -11.34 19.72
CA ILE A 411 -18.12 -10.38 18.62
C ILE A 411 -17.02 -10.83 17.65
N LEU A 412 -15.90 -11.33 18.19
CA LEU A 412 -14.77 -11.81 17.40
C LEU A 412 -15.15 -13.02 16.53
N GLU A 413 -15.95 -13.96 17.05
CA GLU A 413 -16.46 -15.11 16.31
C GLU A 413 -17.35 -14.69 15.12
N ILE A 414 -18.26 -13.73 15.33
CA ILE A 414 -19.12 -13.18 14.28
C ILE A 414 -18.27 -12.44 13.22
N ALA A 415 -17.33 -11.61 13.65
CA ALA A 415 -16.47 -10.84 12.76
C ALA A 415 -15.59 -11.75 11.89
N PHE A 416 -14.98 -12.78 12.48
CA PHE A 416 -14.20 -13.76 11.75
C PHE A 416 -15.07 -14.53 10.75
N GLY A 417 -16.30 -14.91 11.13
CA GLY A 417 -17.26 -15.55 10.24
C GLY A 417 -17.60 -14.70 9.02
N LEU A 418 -17.82 -13.39 9.19
CA LEU A 418 -18.11 -12.46 8.10
C LEU A 418 -16.92 -12.26 7.15
N ILE A 419 -15.70 -12.13 7.70
CA ILE A 419 -14.47 -11.95 6.89
C ILE A 419 -14.22 -13.20 6.04
N VAL A 420 -14.31 -14.39 6.63
CA VAL A 420 -14.12 -15.66 5.90
C VAL A 420 -15.23 -15.85 4.86
N ALA A 421 -16.48 -15.52 5.19
CA ALA A 421 -17.59 -15.59 4.23
C ALA A 421 -17.40 -14.66 3.03
N ALA A 422 -16.93 -13.42 3.26
CA ALA A 422 -16.65 -12.46 2.19
C ALA A 422 -15.51 -12.93 1.28
N ALA A 423 -14.36 -13.30 1.87
CA ALA A 423 -13.20 -13.78 1.11
C ALA A 423 -13.51 -15.06 0.31
N PHE A 424 -14.29 -15.97 0.89
CA PHE A 424 -14.72 -17.19 0.20
C PHE A 424 -15.68 -16.89 -0.95
N THR A 425 -16.63 -15.97 -0.76
CA THR A 425 -17.55 -15.53 -1.81
C THR A 425 -16.78 -14.93 -3.00
N ASP A 426 -15.77 -14.10 -2.73
CA ASP A 426 -14.95 -13.49 -3.78
C ASP A 426 -14.09 -14.52 -4.53
N LEU A 427 -13.56 -15.53 -3.82
CA LEU A 427 -12.84 -16.65 -4.44
C LEU A 427 -13.74 -17.42 -5.42
N ILE A 428 -14.98 -17.76 -4.99
CA ILE A 428 -15.92 -18.50 -5.84
C ILE A 428 -16.35 -17.64 -7.04
N LYS A 429 -16.60 -16.34 -6.86
CA LYS A 429 -16.88 -15.41 -7.98
C LYS A 429 -15.75 -15.37 -8.99
N SER A 430 -14.50 -15.30 -8.53
CA SER A 430 -13.31 -15.32 -9.39
C SER A 430 -13.18 -16.63 -10.16
N PHE A 431 -13.44 -17.77 -9.50
CA PHE A 431 -13.48 -19.08 -10.15
C PHE A 431 -14.56 -19.18 -11.23
N VAL A 432 -15.78 -18.72 -10.92
CA VAL A 432 -16.89 -18.72 -11.87
C VAL A 432 -16.60 -17.83 -13.08
N SER A 433 -16.21 -16.58 -12.84
CA SER A 433 -15.96 -15.62 -13.93
C SER A 433 -14.70 -15.93 -14.73
N GLY A 434 -13.64 -16.39 -14.07
CA GLY A 434 -12.32 -16.58 -14.68
C GLY A 434 -12.14 -17.96 -15.33
N ILE A 435 -12.75 -19.02 -14.77
CA ILE A 435 -12.48 -20.40 -15.19
C ILE A 435 -13.70 -21.07 -15.80
N LEU A 436 -14.90 -20.91 -15.23
CA LEU A 436 -16.11 -21.59 -15.73
C LEU A 436 -16.78 -20.86 -16.89
N MET A 437 -16.85 -19.53 -16.86
CA MET A 437 -17.51 -18.75 -17.91
C MET A 437 -16.87 -18.94 -19.30
N PRO A 438 -15.53 -18.94 -19.49
CA PRO A 438 -14.95 -19.03 -20.83
C PRO A 438 -15.27 -20.34 -21.56
N PRO A 439 -15.14 -21.55 -20.97
CA PRO A 439 -15.55 -22.80 -21.61
C PRO A 439 -17.05 -22.86 -21.89
N ILE A 440 -17.88 -22.37 -20.97
CA ILE A 440 -19.35 -22.38 -21.11
C ILE A 440 -19.80 -21.45 -22.24
N SER A 441 -19.16 -20.30 -22.41
CA SER A 441 -19.42 -19.34 -23.50
C SER A 441 -19.07 -19.89 -24.89
N ILE A 442 -18.22 -20.92 -24.98
CA ILE A 442 -17.91 -21.62 -26.22
C ILE A 442 -18.93 -22.73 -26.50
N ILE A 443 -19.35 -23.46 -25.46
CA ILE A 443 -20.24 -24.63 -25.59
C ILE A 443 -21.70 -24.21 -25.80
N LEU A 444 -22.18 -23.24 -25.02
CA LEU A 444 -23.44 -22.57 -25.28
C LEU A 444 -23.11 -21.38 -26.20
N PRO A 445 -23.79 -21.16 -27.33
CA PRO A 445 -23.55 -20.05 -28.27
C PRO A 445 -23.99 -18.70 -27.68
N LEU A 446 -23.52 -18.42 -26.47
CA LEU A 446 -23.70 -17.21 -25.71
C LEU A 446 -22.50 -16.32 -26.04
N ASN A 447 -22.73 -15.33 -26.88
CA ASN A 447 -21.72 -14.36 -27.31
C ASN A 447 -20.98 -13.79 -26.08
N LYS A 448 -19.64 -13.78 -26.11
CA LYS A 448 -18.74 -13.41 -25.00
C LYS A 448 -19.09 -12.06 -24.34
N ASN A 449 -19.67 -11.15 -25.11
CA ASN A 449 -19.99 -9.79 -24.66
C ASN A 449 -21.46 -9.67 -24.20
N ILE A 450 -21.98 -10.64 -23.44
CA ILE A 450 -23.36 -10.55 -22.91
C ILE A 450 -23.49 -9.30 -22.03
N GLU A 451 -22.47 -8.99 -21.24
CA GLU A 451 -22.46 -7.83 -20.33
C GLU A 451 -22.61 -6.49 -21.05
N GLU A 452 -22.09 -6.39 -22.28
CA GLU A 452 -22.15 -5.21 -23.14
C GLU A 452 -23.43 -5.17 -23.99
N LYS A 453 -24.35 -6.12 -23.84
CA LYS A 453 -25.62 -6.06 -24.56
C LYS A 453 -26.56 -5.07 -23.90
N PHE A 454 -26.94 -4.05 -24.64
CA PHE A 454 -27.90 -3.06 -24.22
C PHE A 454 -28.89 -2.73 -25.33
N ALA A 455 -30.10 -2.36 -24.93
CA ALA A 455 -31.13 -1.85 -25.82
C ALA A 455 -31.29 -0.35 -25.58
N VAL A 456 -31.16 0.46 -26.63
CA VAL A 456 -31.40 1.90 -26.56
C VAL A 456 -32.90 2.13 -26.69
N LEU A 457 -33.52 2.71 -25.66
CA LEU A 457 -34.95 3.01 -25.64
C LEU A 457 -35.23 4.40 -26.25
N ARG A 458 -34.29 5.33 -26.07
CA ARG A 458 -34.35 6.69 -26.64
C ARG A 458 -32.95 7.14 -27.04
N ALA A 459 -32.78 7.56 -28.29
CA ALA A 459 -31.51 8.11 -28.78
C ALA A 459 -31.23 9.49 -28.15
N GLY A 460 -29.94 9.81 -27.98
CA GLY A 460 -29.47 11.09 -27.46
C GLY A 460 -29.53 12.22 -28.49
N ASP A 461 -29.57 13.47 -28.02
CA ASP A 461 -29.84 14.67 -28.82
C ASP A 461 -28.77 15.01 -29.89
N ARG A 462 -27.62 14.32 -29.87
CA ARG A 462 -26.51 14.51 -30.81
C ARG A 462 -26.47 13.54 -31.99
N SER A 463 -27.39 12.57 -32.08
CA SER A 463 -27.38 11.67 -33.22
C SER A 463 -28.14 12.23 -34.42
N ASN A 464 -27.40 12.70 -35.42
CA ASN A 464 -27.92 12.89 -36.75
C ASN A 464 -27.91 11.54 -37.49
N SER A 465 -29.08 11.10 -37.98
CA SER A 465 -29.33 9.96 -38.88
C SER A 465 -29.41 8.54 -38.27
N THR A 466 -30.65 8.06 -38.13
CA THR A 466 -31.25 6.72 -38.42
C THR A 466 -30.51 5.38 -38.20
N THR A 467 -29.24 5.33 -37.79
CA THR A 467 -28.53 4.08 -37.46
C THR A 467 -27.55 4.32 -36.30
N THR A 468 -28.08 4.58 -35.10
CA THR A 468 -27.25 4.67 -33.88
C THR A 468 -26.92 3.29 -33.34
N GLN A 469 -25.87 2.67 -33.89
CA GLN A 469 -25.18 1.61 -33.17
C GLN A 469 -24.12 2.26 -32.28
N TYR A 470 -24.43 2.43 -31.01
CA TYR A 470 -23.43 2.69 -29.98
C TYR A 470 -22.67 1.39 -29.73
N SER A 471 -21.33 1.45 -29.66
CA SER A 471 -20.50 0.27 -29.42
C SER A 471 -20.41 -0.09 -27.93
N THR A 472 -20.61 0.88 -27.03
CA THR A 472 -20.52 0.69 -25.58
C THR A 472 -21.67 1.38 -24.85
N VAL A 473 -22.00 0.86 -23.66
CA VAL A 473 -23.02 1.45 -22.78
C VAL A 473 -22.60 2.85 -22.31
N GLN A 474 -21.32 3.06 -22.02
CA GLN A 474 -20.79 4.35 -21.55
C GLN A 474 -20.97 5.44 -22.61
N GLN A 475 -20.63 5.15 -23.87
CA GLN A 475 -20.83 6.09 -24.97
C GLN A 475 -22.31 6.51 -25.13
N ALA A 476 -23.22 5.56 -25.00
CA ALA A 476 -24.65 5.85 -25.09
C ALA A 476 -25.16 6.69 -23.90
N LEU A 477 -24.60 6.50 -22.70
CA LEU A 477 -24.90 7.31 -21.51
C LEU A 477 -24.34 8.73 -21.64
N ASP A 478 -23.13 8.88 -22.18
CA ASP A 478 -22.47 10.17 -22.39
C ASP A 478 -23.21 11.03 -23.43
N ASP A 479 -23.82 10.39 -24.42
CA ASP A 479 -24.68 11.06 -25.41
C ASP A 479 -26.10 11.36 -24.88
N GLY A 480 -26.39 11.03 -23.62
CA GLY A 480 -27.69 11.27 -22.99
C GLY A 480 -28.80 10.32 -23.46
N ALA A 481 -28.45 9.19 -24.08
CA ALA A 481 -29.41 8.19 -24.50
C ALA A 481 -29.97 7.41 -23.29
N VAL A 482 -31.24 7.03 -23.36
CA VAL A 482 -31.86 6.18 -22.33
C VAL A 482 -31.64 4.73 -22.72
N VAL A 483 -30.82 4.02 -21.95
CA VAL A 483 -30.34 2.67 -22.26
C VAL A 483 -30.83 1.66 -21.23
N MET A 484 -31.31 0.51 -21.71
CA MET A 484 -31.61 -0.68 -20.92
C MET A 484 -30.46 -1.69 -21.08
N ALA A 485 -29.55 -1.71 -20.10
CA ALA A 485 -28.41 -2.64 -20.06
C ALA A 485 -28.81 -4.04 -19.55
N TYR A 486 -29.66 -4.75 -20.30
CA TYR A 486 -30.13 -6.10 -19.93
C TYR A 486 -29.00 -7.13 -19.87
N GLY A 487 -27.91 -6.88 -20.59
CA GLY A 487 -26.71 -7.71 -20.63
C GLY A 487 -26.06 -7.91 -19.27
N SER A 488 -25.80 -6.81 -18.55
CA SER A 488 -25.23 -6.84 -17.21
C SER A 488 -26.13 -7.58 -16.20
N PHE A 489 -27.45 -7.39 -16.30
CA PHE A 489 -28.40 -8.08 -15.44
C PHE A 489 -28.40 -9.60 -15.68
N ILE A 490 -28.47 -10.04 -16.94
CA ILE A 490 -28.42 -11.47 -17.28
C ILE A 490 -27.08 -12.08 -16.85
N TYR A 491 -25.97 -11.36 -17.04
CA TYR A 491 -24.66 -11.77 -16.57
C TYR A 491 -24.65 -11.98 -15.04
N GLN A 492 -25.17 -11.03 -14.26
CA GLN A 492 -25.26 -11.14 -12.80
C GLN A 492 -26.15 -12.32 -12.36
N LEU A 493 -27.28 -12.55 -13.05
CA LEU A 493 -28.19 -13.66 -12.76
C LEU A 493 -27.55 -15.04 -13.04
N VAL A 494 -26.87 -15.19 -14.18
CA VAL A 494 -26.15 -16.41 -14.53
C VAL A 494 -24.98 -16.64 -13.58
N SER A 495 -24.22 -15.60 -13.26
CA SER A 495 -23.12 -15.65 -12.29
C SER A 495 -23.61 -16.08 -10.91
N PHE A 496 -24.69 -15.49 -10.41
CA PHE A 496 -25.31 -15.88 -9.14
C PHE A 496 -25.73 -17.36 -9.12
N THR A 497 -26.38 -17.82 -10.19
CA THR A 497 -26.81 -19.22 -10.32
C THR A 497 -25.61 -20.18 -10.34
N MET A 498 -24.54 -19.82 -11.06
CA MET A 498 -23.32 -20.61 -11.14
C MET A 498 -22.57 -20.64 -9.81
N VAL A 499 -22.47 -19.52 -9.09
CA VAL A 499 -21.91 -19.48 -7.72
C VAL A 499 -22.68 -20.45 -6.81
N GLY A 500 -24.02 -20.44 -6.86
CA GLY A 500 -24.85 -21.38 -6.10
C GLY A 500 -24.56 -22.84 -6.47
N LEU A 501 -24.44 -23.15 -7.75
CA LEU A 501 -24.15 -24.50 -8.24
C LEU A 501 -22.73 -24.96 -7.88
N CYS A 502 -21.74 -24.06 -7.88
CA CYS A 502 -20.40 -24.32 -7.39
C CYS A 502 -20.38 -24.61 -5.89
N LEU A 503 -21.08 -23.81 -5.08
CA LEU A 503 -21.19 -24.04 -3.63
C LEU A 503 -21.83 -25.39 -3.33
N TYR A 504 -22.90 -25.72 -4.05
CA TYR A 504 -23.52 -27.04 -3.98
C TYR A 504 -22.54 -28.16 -4.38
N GLY A 505 -21.81 -27.98 -5.47
CA GLY A 505 -20.80 -28.94 -5.94
C GLY A 505 -19.69 -29.17 -4.91
N VAL A 506 -19.15 -28.11 -4.32
CA VAL A 506 -18.12 -28.19 -3.26
C VAL A 506 -18.69 -28.89 -2.02
N ALA A 507 -19.90 -28.53 -1.59
CA ALA A 507 -20.56 -29.21 -0.48
C ALA A 507 -20.74 -30.71 -0.76
N HIS A 508 -21.13 -31.06 -1.99
CA HIS A 508 -21.33 -32.44 -2.39
C HIS A 508 -20.01 -33.23 -2.47
N ILE A 509 -18.96 -32.64 -3.05
CA ILE A 509 -17.61 -33.23 -3.07
C ILE A 509 -17.10 -33.44 -1.64
N TYR A 510 -17.33 -32.47 -0.75
CA TYR A 510 -16.97 -32.62 0.65
C TYR A 510 -17.70 -33.80 1.30
N THR A 511 -19.00 -33.96 1.05
CA THR A 511 -19.76 -35.12 1.56
C THR A 511 -19.33 -36.45 0.93
N LEU A 512 -18.81 -36.44 -0.29
CA LEU A 512 -18.25 -37.64 -0.95
C LEU A 512 -16.89 -38.03 -0.35
N VAL A 513 -16.03 -37.05 -0.06
CA VAL A 513 -14.66 -37.29 0.41
C VAL A 513 -14.60 -37.51 1.92
N SER A 514 -15.43 -36.80 2.69
CA SER A 514 -15.46 -36.90 4.15
C SER A 514 -16.72 -37.65 4.61
N HIS A 515 -16.55 -38.91 5.00
CA HIS A 515 -17.61 -39.74 5.58
C HIS A 515 -17.94 -39.39 7.05
N ASP A 516 -17.34 -38.34 7.62
CA ASP A 516 -17.66 -37.87 8.96
C ASP A 516 -18.80 -36.85 8.87
N PRO A 517 -19.97 -37.11 9.50
CA PRO A 517 -21.04 -36.12 9.50
C PRO A 517 -20.57 -34.84 10.21
N ILE A 518 -20.58 -33.71 9.47
CA ILE A 518 -20.28 -32.35 9.96
C ILE A 518 -21.07 -32.04 11.24
N ILE A 519 -22.27 -32.60 11.36
CA ILE A 519 -23.11 -32.49 12.55
C ILE A 519 -22.83 -33.69 13.45
N LYS A 520 -22.02 -33.48 14.49
CA LYS A 520 -22.01 -34.40 15.63
C LYS A 520 -23.40 -34.36 16.25
N PHE A 521 -24.17 -35.44 16.09
CA PHE A 521 -25.46 -35.56 16.75
C PHE A 521 -25.27 -35.43 18.26
N THR A 522 -25.96 -34.44 18.84
CA THR A 522 -25.93 -34.17 20.28
C THR A 522 -27.31 -34.39 20.88
N ILE A 523 -27.36 -35.18 21.94
CA ILE A 523 -28.58 -35.45 22.70
C ILE A 523 -28.59 -34.59 23.96
N LYS A 524 -29.77 -34.23 24.48
CA LYS A 524 -29.87 -33.58 25.80
C LYS A 524 -29.70 -34.65 26.88
N CYS A 525 -28.82 -34.40 27.85
CA CYS A 525 -28.72 -35.25 29.04
C CYS A 525 -30.05 -35.26 29.83
N ARG A 526 -30.52 -36.45 30.25
CA ARG A 526 -31.76 -36.59 31.05
C ARG A 526 -31.74 -35.76 32.34
N TYR A 527 -30.60 -35.68 33.01
CA TYR A 527 -30.47 -35.06 34.33
C TYR A 527 -30.21 -33.54 34.24
N CYS A 528 -29.09 -33.13 33.64
CA CYS A 528 -28.69 -31.71 33.60
C CYS A 528 -29.23 -30.92 32.41
N ARG A 529 -29.92 -31.57 31.46
CA ARG A 529 -30.47 -30.99 30.22
C ARG A 529 -29.46 -30.28 29.29
N LYS A 530 -28.16 -30.30 29.61
CA LYS A 530 -27.10 -29.81 28.71
C LYS A 530 -26.90 -30.79 27.55
N ARG A 531 -26.56 -30.27 26.36
CA ARG A 531 -26.27 -31.09 25.17
C ARG A 531 -24.93 -31.83 25.36
N ILE A 532 -24.93 -33.11 25.05
CA ILE A 532 -23.76 -33.98 25.10
C ILE A 532 -23.65 -34.79 23.79
N ASN A 533 -22.47 -35.31 23.49
CA ASN A 533 -22.26 -36.20 22.35
C ASN A 533 -23.09 -37.48 22.54
N GLU A 534 -23.79 -37.94 21.50
CA GLU A 534 -24.56 -39.20 21.52
C GLU A 534 -23.74 -40.41 21.96
N LYS A 535 -22.44 -40.46 21.62
CA LYS A 535 -21.54 -41.56 22.00
C LYS A 535 -20.99 -41.44 23.43
N ALA A 536 -21.40 -40.43 24.21
CA ALA A 536 -20.89 -40.24 25.57
C ALA A 536 -21.65 -41.13 26.57
N LEU A 537 -20.95 -42.14 27.12
CA LEU A 537 -21.46 -42.99 28.21
C LEU A 537 -21.73 -42.19 29.49
N ARG A 538 -20.92 -41.16 29.75
CA ARG A 538 -20.99 -40.31 30.94
C ARG A 538 -21.08 -38.84 30.56
N CYS A 539 -21.97 -38.11 31.22
CA CYS A 539 -22.14 -36.68 30.98
C CYS A 539 -20.92 -35.88 31.46
N VAL A 540 -20.31 -35.06 30.60
CA VAL A 540 -19.15 -34.22 30.99
C VAL A 540 -19.50 -33.17 32.04
N ASN A 541 -20.77 -32.74 32.07
CA ASN A 541 -21.18 -31.59 32.87
C ASN A 541 -21.77 -31.97 34.24
N CYS A 542 -22.39 -33.13 34.37
CA CYS A 542 -22.97 -33.60 35.64
C CYS A 542 -22.46 -34.98 36.06
N SER A 543 -21.55 -35.60 35.31
CA SER A 543 -20.96 -36.92 35.59
C SER A 543 -21.94 -38.10 35.69
N SER A 544 -23.23 -37.88 35.44
CA SER A 544 -24.24 -38.94 35.45
C SER A 544 -24.08 -39.88 34.24
N TRP A 545 -24.46 -41.13 34.43
CA TRP A 545 -24.53 -42.12 33.36
C TRP A 545 -25.77 -41.91 32.48
N GLN A 546 -25.63 -42.06 31.16
CA GLN A 546 -26.73 -41.89 30.21
C GLN A 546 -27.53 -43.18 29.95
N ASP A 547 -27.03 -44.32 30.42
CA ASP A 547 -27.63 -45.66 30.24
C ASP A 547 -28.81 -45.96 31.19
N GLY A 548 -29.18 -45.01 32.05
CA GLY A 548 -30.31 -45.15 32.99
C GLY A 548 -30.01 -46.01 34.22
N ARG A 549 -28.77 -46.47 34.41
CA ARG A 549 -28.42 -47.33 35.56
C ARG A 549 -28.58 -46.67 36.93
N GLU A 550 -28.58 -45.35 36.96
CA GLU A 550 -28.79 -44.56 38.18
C GLU A 550 -30.28 -44.53 38.60
N ASP A 551 -31.20 -44.79 37.66
CA ASP A 551 -32.64 -44.83 37.92
C ASP A 551 -33.07 -46.12 38.65
N THR A 552 -32.27 -47.18 38.58
CA THR A 552 -32.54 -48.51 39.20
C THR A 552 -32.04 -48.67 40.64
N SER A 553 -31.34 -47.67 41.20
CA SER A 553 -30.77 -47.73 42.56
C SER A 553 -31.65 -47.13 43.66
N SER A 554 -32.89 -46.79 43.33
CA SER A 554 -33.95 -46.31 44.23
C SER A 554 -35.10 -47.30 44.21
#